data_AF-A0A011TXR5-F1
#
_entry.id   AF-A0A011TXR5-F1
#
_cell.length_a   1.000
_cell.length_b   1.000
_cell.length_c   1.000
_cell.angle_alpha   90.00
_cell.angle_beta   90.00
_cell.angle_gamma   90.00
#
_symmetry.space_group_name_H-M   'P 1'
#
loop_
_entity.id
_entity.type
_entity.pdbx_description
1 polymer ?
#
loop_
_entity_poly.entity_id
_entity_poly.type
_entity_poly.pdbx_seq_one_letter_code
_entity_poly.pdbx_strand_id
1 'polypeptide(L)'
;MGAFSAITAWIERRRRLRRLFQDGARELIERDPATAYYDAQRAAARARFAGDGQAFLHWAKVAVEVARISNAPMDYEIVKKIVDEEERRAMQSL
;
A
#
# COMPACT_ATOMS: atom_id res chain seq x y z
N MET A 1 34.95 -0.59 -10.84
CA MET A 1 33.47 -0.56 -10.73
C MET A 1 33.11 0.44 -9.64
N GLY A 2 32.99 1.72 -10.00
CA GLY A 2 32.98 2.83 -9.03
C GLY A 2 31.62 3.03 -8.35
N ALA A 3 31.63 3.70 -7.20
CA ALA A 3 30.43 4.02 -6.42
C ALA A 3 29.29 4.64 -7.27
N PHE A 4 29.62 5.37 -8.34
CA PHE A 4 28.65 5.96 -9.26
C PHE A 4 27.76 4.92 -9.97
N SER A 5 28.31 3.78 -10.41
CA SER A 5 27.52 2.72 -11.07
C SER A 5 26.63 1.96 -10.08
N ALA A 6 27.03 1.87 -8.81
CA ALA A 6 26.21 1.30 -7.75
C ALA A 6 25.04 2.24 -7.38
N ILE A 7 25.29 3.54 -7.34
CA ILE A 7 24.26 4.57 -7.09
C ILE A 7 23.21 4.57 -8.21
N THR A 8 23.61 4.55 -9.48
CA THR A 8 22.67 4.53 -10.61
C THR A 8 21.80 3.27 -10.60
N ALA A 9 22.40 2.09 -10.39
CA ALA A 9 21.66 0.83 -10.28
C ALA A 9 20.66 0.83 -9.12
N TRP A 10 21.02 1.41 -7.97
CA TRP A 10 20.13 1.57 -6.82
C TRP A 10 18.96 2.52 -7.12
N ILE A 11 19.22 3.66 -7.77
CA ILE A 11 18.20 4.61 -8.20
C ILE A 11 17.21 3.93 -9.16
N GLU A 12 17.71 3.21 -10.16
CA GLU A 12 16.86 2.49 -11.11
C GLU A 12 16.00 1.42 -10.43
N ARG A 13 16.58 0.65 -9.52
CA ARG A 13 15.84 -0.34 -8.72
C ARG A 13 14.73 0.33 -7.92
N ARG A 14 15.01 1.46 -7.28
CA ARG A 14 14.02 2.23 -6.51
C ARG A 14 12.93 2.81 -7.40
N ARG A 15 13.27 3.27 -8.60
CA ARG A 15 12.29 3.73 -9.61
C ARG A 15 11.39 2.61 -10.07
N ARG A 16 11.93 1.40 -10.34
CA ARG A 16 11.12 0.23 -10.70
C ARG A 16 10.14 -0.15 -9.60
N LEU A 17 10.61 -0.25 -8.36
CA LEU A 17 9.73 -0.53 -7.21
C LEU A 17 8.63 0.52 -7.07
N ARG A 18 8.97 1.81 -7.23
CA ARG A 18 7.96 2.88 -7.16
C ARG A 18 6.93 2.78 -8.27
N ARG A 19 7.32 2.42 -9.50
CA ARG A 19 6.37 2.20 -10.61
C ARG A 19 5.37 1.10 -10.26
N LEU A 20 5.82 -0.02 -9.69
CA LEU A 20 4.92 -1.09 -9.26
C LEU A 20 3.86 -0.58 -8.26
N PHE A 21 4.25 0.24 -7.28
CA PHE A 21 3.28 0.81 -6.34
C PHE A 21 2.36 1.84 -6.98
N GLN A 22 2.85 2.60 -7.98
CA GLN A 22 2.04 3.55 -8.74
C GLN A 22 1.01 2.84 -9.62
N ASP A 23 1.39 1.73 -10.23
CA ASP A 23 0.49 0.94 -11.07
C ASP A 23 -0.63 0.33 -10.22
N GLY A 24 -0.30 -0.24 -9.04
CA GLY A 24 -1.32 -0.70 -8.09
C GLY A 24 -2.20 0.43 -7.56
N ALA A 25 -1.65 1.63 -7.33
CA ALA A 25 -2.43 2.79 -6.91
C ALA A 25 -3.40 3.25 -8.02
N ARG A 26 -2.95 3.26 -9.27
CA ARG A 26 -3.80 3.58 -10.44
C ARG A 26 -4.91 2.56 -10.60
N GLU A 27 -4.61 1.27 -10.51
CA GLU A 27 -5.60 0.20 -10.61
C GLU A 27 -6.71 0.36 -9.56
N LEU A 28 -6.35 0.64 -8.30
CA LEU A 28 -7.35 0.87 -7.25
C LEU A 28 -8.19 2.12 -7.51
N ILE A 29 -7.58 3.21 -7.98
CA ILE A 29 -8.30 4.46 -8.31
C ILE A 29 -9.20 4.27 -9.52
N GLU A 30 -8.75 3.58 -10.56
CA GLU A 30 -9.55 3.26 -11.75
C GLU A 30 -10.76 2.41 -11.39
N ARG A 31 -10.60 1.49 -10.42
CA ARG A 31 -11.71 0.70 -9.89
C ARG A 31 -12.72 1.54 -9.11
N ASP A 32 -12.25 2.31 -8.13
CA ASP A 32 -13.07 3.23 -7.36
C ASP A 32 -12.21 4.31 -6.68
N PRO A 33 -12.20 5.56 -7.18
CA PRO A 33 -11.40 6.64 -6.63
C PRO A 33 -11.73 6.97 -5.17
N ALA A 34 -12.97 6.77 -4.73
CA ALA A 34 -13.44 7.15 -3.40
C ALA A 34 -12.96 6.16 -2.32
N THR A 35 -12.79 4.89 -2.69
CA THR A 35 -12.42 3.82 -1.74
C THR A 35 -10.98 3.33 -1.90
N ALA A 36 -10.29 3.65 -3.01
CA ALA A 36 -8.94 3.18 -3.33
C ALA A 36 -7.93 3.25 -2.17
N TYR A 37 -7.94 4.35 -1.41
CA TYR A 37 -7.03 4.52 -0.27
C TYR A 37 -7.35 3.52 0.85
N TYR A 38 -8.63 3.39 1.17
CA TYR A 38 -9.11 2.48 2.20
C TYR A 38 -8.95 1.02 1.81
N ASP A 39 -9.09 0.70 0.53
CA ASP A 39 -8.86 -0.64 0.00
C ASP A 39 -7.40 -1.06 0.13
N ALA A 40 -6.46 -0.16 -0.18
CA ALA A 40 -5.04 -0.39 0.03
C ALA A 40 -4.73 -0.58 1.53
N GLN A 41 -5.33 0.24 2.41
CA GLN A 41 -5.17 0.11 3.85
C GLN A 41 -5.74 -1.20 4.39
N ARG A 42 -6.89 -1.65 3.86
CA ARG A 42 -7.50 -2.95 4.22
C ARG A 42 -6.62 -4.11 3.79
N ALA A 43 -6.06 -4.06 2.58
CA ALA A 43 -5.12 -5.08 2.11
C ALA A 43 -3.83 -5.12 2.97
N ALA A 44 -3.32 -3.95 3.37
CA ALA A 44 -2.19 -3.86 4.30
C ALA A 44 -2.55 -4.47 5.67
N ALA A 45 -3.70 -4.12 6.24
CA ALA A 45 -4.16 -4.65 7.53
C ALA A 45 -4.28 -6.18 7.48
N ARG A 46 -4.91 -6.74 6.44
CA ARG A 46 -4.98 -8.19 6.22
C ARG A 46 -3.61 -8.86 6.20
N ALA A 47 -2.69 -8.31 5.41
CA ALA A 47 -1.33 -8.84 5.32
C ALA A 47 -0.61 -8.80 6.67
N ARG A 48 -0.77 -7.71 7.44
CA ARG A 48 -0.23 -7.59 8.79
C ARG A 48 -0.72 -8.71 9.70
N PHE A 49 -2.03 -8.93 9.76
CA PHE A 49 -2.60 -9.94 10.66
C PHE A 49 -2.39 -11.38 10.18
N ALA A 50 -2.15 -11.58 8.88
CA ALA A 50 -1.69 -12.85 8.32
C ALA A 50 -0.18 -13.12 8.53
N GLY A 51 0.58 -12.16 9.08
CA GLY A 51 2.03 -12.27 9.26
C GLY A 51 2.85 -12.08 7.98
N ASP A 52 2.23 -11.65 6.87
CA ASP A 52 2.92 -11.38 5.61
C ASP A 52 3.47 -9.95 5.57
N GLY A 53 4.71 -9.79 6.06
CA GLY A 53 5.40 -8.50 6.09
C GLY A 53 5.70 -7.91 4.71
N GLN A 54 5.89 -8.74 3.67
CA GLN A 54 6.17 -8.23 2.33
C GLN A 54 4.90 -7.65 1.70
N ALA A 55 3.78 -8.35 1.80
CA ALA A 55 2.50 -7.84 1.33
C ALA A 55 2.07 -6.61 2.13
N PHE A 56 2.30 -6.58 3.45
CA PHE A 56 2.03 -5.40 4.27
C PHE A 56 2.77 -4.16 3.74
N LEU A 57 4.09 -4.28 3.51
CA LEU A 57 4.89 -3.18 2.99
C LEU A 57 4.47 -2.77 1.59
N HIS A 58 4.12 -3.73 0.72
CA HIS A 58 3.62 -3.45 -0.62
C HIS A 58 2.35 -2.59 -0.57
N TRP A 59 1.33 -3.05 0.15
CA TRP A 59 0.04 -2.35 0.23
C TRP A 59 0.13 -1.02 0.97
N ALA A 60 0.97 -0.92 2.00
CA ALA A 60 1.25 0.36 2.64
C ALA A 60 1.89 1.37 1.68
N LYS A 61 2.79 0.92 0.77
CA LYS A 61 3.36 1.79 -0.28
C LYS A 61 2.36 2.16 -1.35
N VAL A 62 1.46 1.25 -1.73
CA VAL A 62 0.34 1.54 -2.63
C VAL A 62 -0.57 2.61 -2.02
N ALA A 63 -0.95 2.48 -0.74
CA ALA A 63 -1.77 3.48 -0.04
C ALA A 63 -1.13 4.88 -0.04
N VAL A 64 0.20 4.96 0.12
CA VAL A 64 0.94 6.22 0.03
C VAL A 64 0.89 6.83 -1.38
N GLU A 65 1.02 6.02 -2.44
CA GLU A 65 0.91 6.54 -3.80
C GLU A 65 -0.55 6.90 -4.15
N VAL A 66 -1.56 6.19 -3.65
CA VAL A 66 -2.98 6.60 -3.75
C VAL A 66 -3.20 7.96 -3.10
N ALA A 67 -2.72 8.14 -1.86
CA ALA A 67 -2.79 9.42 -1.15
C ALA A 67 -2.07 10.56 -1.85
N ARG A 68 -1.04 10.25 -2.64
CA ARG A 68 -0.31 11.24 -3.43
C ARG A 68 -1.07 11.68 -4.69
N ILE A 69 -1.84 10.80 -5.33
CA ILE A 69 -2.41 11.06 -6.67
C ILE A 69 -3.94 11.20 -6.69
N SER A 70 -4.65 10.74 -5.65
CA SER A 70 -6.10 10.87 -5.54
C SER A 70 -6.49 12.23 -4.96
N ASN A 71 -7.63 12.76 -5.41
CA ASN A 71 -8.29 13.94 -4.82
C ASN A 71 -9.38 13.57 -3.80
N ALA A 72 -9.61 12.27 -3.56
CA ALA A 72 -10.62 11.82 -2.61
C ALA A 72 -10.22 12.18 -1.17
N PRO A 73 -11.15 12.67 -0.34
CA PRO A 73 -10.87 12.96 1.07
C PRO A 73 -10.57 11.67 1.84
N MET A 74 -9.59 11.75 2.74
CA MET A 74 -9.13 10.63 3.55
C MET A 74 -9.36 10.92 5.03
N ASP A 75 -9.98 9.97 5.72
CA ASP A 75 -10.31 10.04 7.14
C ASP A 75 -9.60 8.91 7.89
N TYR A 76 -8.78 9.30 8.86
CA TYR A 76 -8.04 8.38 9.71
C TYR A 76 -8.97 7.46 10.54
N GLU A 77 -10.14 7.94 10.95
CA GLU A 77 -11.09 7.12 11.73
C GLU A 77 -11.64 5.96 10.91
N ILE A 78 -11.77 6.12 9.59
CA ILE A 78 -12.13 5.01 8.70
C ILE A 78 -10.99 3.99 8.62
N VAL A 79 -9.73 4.45 8.52
CA VAL A 79 -8.56 3.54 8.53
C VAL A 79 -8.49 2.76 9.83
N LYS A 80 -8.68 3.42 10.97
CA LYS A 80 -8.71 2.76 12.28
C LYS A 80 -9.77 1.67 12.35
N LYS A 81 -11.01 1.99 11.95
CA LYS A 81 -12.11 1.01 11.87
C LYS A 81 -11.79 -0.18 10.98
N ILE A 82 -11.11 0.04 9.84
CA ILE A 82 -10.68 -1.03 8.94
C ILE A 82 -9.67 -1.94 9.64
N VAL A 83 -8.68 -1.37 10.32
CA VAL A 83 -7.68 -2.16 11.05
C VAL A 83 -8.34 -2.98 12.16
N ASP A 84 -9.19 -2.35 12.97
CA ASP A 84 -9.94 -3.03 14.05
C ASP A 84 -10.86 -4.15 13.49
N GLU A 85 -11.42 -3.96 12.30
CA GLU A 85 -12.22 -4.99 11.63
C GLU A 85 -11.38 -6.18 11.14
N GLU A 86 -10.26 -5.93 10.45
CA GLU A 86 -9.41 -6.99 9.94
C GLU A 86 -8.67 -7.73 11.07
N GLU A 87 -8.39 -7.07 12.20
CA GLU A 87 -7.87 -7.72 13.41
C GLU A 87 -8.88 -8.74 13.96
N ARG A 88 -10.13 -8.30 14.17
CA ARG A 88 -11.20 -9.18 14.66
C ARG A 88 -11.43 -10.36 13.71
N ARG A 89 -11.39 -10.14 12.40
CA ARG A 89 -11.51 -11.21 11.39
C ARG A 89 -10.38 -12.22 11.51
N ALA A 90 -9.15 -11.76 11.67
CA ALA A 90 -7.99 -12.65 11.84
C ALA A 90 -8.10 -13.50 13.12
N MET A 91 -8.54 -12.90 14.23
CA MET A 91 -8.80 -13.62 15.49
C MET A 91 -9.88 -14.68 15.37
N GLN A 92 -10.89 -14.48 14.52
CA GLN A 92 -11.98 -15.45 14.28
C GLN A 92 -11.58 -16.59 13.34
N SER A 93 -10.50 -16.42 12.57
CA SER A 93 -9.97 -17.44 11.65
C SER A 93 -8.91 -18.37 12.28
N LEU A 94 -8.59 -18.17 13.56
CA LEU A 94 -7.72 -19.03 14.39
C LEU A 94 -8.56 -20.06 15.15
#